data_AF-A0A8T4W6Q6-F1
#
_entry.id   AF-A0A8T4W6Q6-F1
#
_cell.length_a   1.000
_cell.length_b   1.000
_cell.length_c   1.000
_cell.angle_alpha   90.00
_cell.angle_beta   90.00
_cell.angle_gamma   90.00
#
_symmetry.space_group_name_H-M   'P 1'
#
loop_
_entity.id
_entity.type
_entity.pdbx_description
1 polymer ?
#
loop_
_entity_poly.entity_id
_entity_poly.type
_entity_poly.pdbx_seq_one_letter_code
_entity_poly.pdbx_strand_id
1 'polypeptide(L)'
;MGEGYGYGKVILFNEHFVVYDVPAIASAIDKTTTARVTESPSGMVLHDDRMATPGYKENKKDQQQDSLEYIFQAMDVSPDHEIWLNGDLKAASGIGASAASCAAIARAINDE
;
A
#
# COMPACT_ATOMS: atom_id res chain seq x y z
N MET A 1 -2.90 5.77 17.72
CA MET A 1 -2.03 5.65 16.54
C MET A 1 -1.86 4.18 16.25
N GLY A 2 -2.63 3.67 15.31
CA GLY A 2 -2.58 2.27 14.90
C GLY A 2 -1.42 2.00 13.95
N GLU A 3 -0.98 0.75 13.94
CA GLU A 3 0.16 0.30 13.12
C GLU A 3 -0.22 -0.87 12.22
N GLY A 4 0.39 -0.92 11.03
CA GLY A 4 0.08 -1.94 10.05
C GLY A 4 1.23 -2.21 9.11
N TYR A 5 1.20 -3.37 8.46
CA TYR A 5 2.18 -3.74 7.45
C TYR A 5 1.56 -4.55 6.31
N GLY A 6 2.16 -4.42 5.12
CA GLY A 6 1.80 -5.18 3.93
C GLY A 6 3.05 -5.73 3.27
N TYR A 7 3.00 -7.00 2.85
CA TYR A 7 4.10 -7.65 2.15
C TYR A 7 4.18 -7.22 0.69
N GLY A 8 5.39 -7.09 0.18
CA GLY A 8 5.64 -7.16 -1.25
C GLY A 8 5.30 -8.56 -1.79
N LYS A 9 5.25 -8.69 -3.10
CA LYS A 9 4.98 -9.98 -3.75
C LYS A 9 5.85 -10.22 -4.97
N VAL A 10 5.93 -11.48 -5.38
CA VAL A 10 6.44 -11.94 -6.68
C VAL A 10 5.43 -12.90 -7.29
N ILE A 11 5.34 -12.92 -8.62
CA ILE A 11 4.60 -13.97 -9.33
C ILE A 11 5.65 -15.00 -9.74
N LEU A 12 5.54 -16.22 -9.22
CA LEU A 12 6.49 -17.30 -9.48
C LEU A 12 6.19 -17.98 -10.83
N PHE A 13 4.91 -18.13 -11.16
CA PHE A 13 4.47 -18.82 -12.37
C PHE A 13 3.25 -18.11 -12.99
N ASN A 14 3.22 -18.11 -14.32
CA ASN A 14 2.04 -17.83 -15.16
C ASN A 14 1.45 -16.41 -15.11
N GLU A 15 2.26 -15.36 -14.98
CA GLU A 15 1.77 -13.97 -14.93
C GLU A 15 0.90 -13.56 -16.14
N HIS A 16 1.21 -14.05 -17.34
CA HIS A 16 0.46 -13.77 -18.55
C HIS A 16 -0.58 -14.83 -18.89
N PHE A 17 -0.46 -16.05 -18.36
CA PHE A 17 -1.40 -17.13 -18.67
C PHE A 17 -2.63 -17.10 -17.75
N VAL A 18 -2.53 -16.46 -16.58
CA VAL A 18 -3.63 -16.36 -15.61
C VAL A 18 -4.85 -15.62 -16.14
N VAL A 19 -4.67 -14.71 -17.09
CA VAL A 19 -5.79 -14.01 -17.76
C VAL A 19 -6.53 -14.89 -18.78
N TYR A 20 -6.04 -16.11 -19.01
CA TYR A 20 -6.64 -17.15 -19.86
C TYR A 20 -6.99 -18.41 -19.06
N ASP A 21 -7.35 -18.25 -17.78
CA ASP A 21 -7.80 -19.31 -16.86
C ASP A 21 -6.74 -20.41 -16.57
N VAL A 22 -5.46 -20.15 -16.83
CA VAL A 22 -4.36 -21.03 -16.41
C VAL A 22 -3.92 -20.64 -15.00
N PRO A 23 -3.89 -21.56 -14.01
CA PRO A 23 -3.51 -21.21 -12.64
C PRO A 23 -2.13 -20.55 -12.53
N ALA A 24 -2.01 -19.53 -11.68
CA ALA A 24 -0.75 -18.87 -11.34
C ALA A 24 -0.41 -19.04 -9.86
N ILE A 25 0.88 -18.91 -9.55
CA ILE A 25 1.37 -18.93 -8.17
C ILE A 25 2.03 -17.58 -7.92
N ALA A 26 1.47 -16.82 -6.98
CA ALA A 26 2.10 -15.63 -6.41
C ALA A 26 2.54 -15.93 -4.97
N SER A 27 3.64 -15.31 -4.55
CA SER A 27 4.16 -15.43 -3.20
C SER A 27 4.42 -14.05 -2.62
N ALA A 28 4.09 -13.87 -1.35
CA ALA A 28 4.65 -12.78 -0.57
C ALA A 28 6.18 -12.94 -0.47
N ILE A 29 6.88 -11.83 -0.36
CA ILE A 29 8.30 -11.80 0.02
C ILE A 29 8.43 -11.31 1.47
N ASP A 30 9.62 -11.45 2.05
CA ASP A 30 9.90 -11.01 3.43
C ASP A 30 9.81 -9.48 3.60
N LYS A 31 10.00 -8.73 2.52
CA LYS A 31 10.00 -7.26 2.50
C LYS A 31 8.60 -6.66 2.63
N THR A 32 8.50 -5.59 3.42
CA THR A 32 7.22 -4.97 3.79
C THR A 32 7.20 -3.46 3.60
N THR A 33 6.01 -2.95 3.30
CA THR A 33 5.63 -1.56 3.58
C THR A 33 5.01 -1.53 4.98
N THR A 34 5.39 -0.57 5.80
CA THR A 34 4.75 -0.30 7.10
C THR A 34 3.94 0.99 7.03
N ALA A 35 2.87 1.05 7.80
CA ALA A 35 2.03 2.22 7.97
C ALA A 35 1.81 2.49 9.46
N ARG A 36 1.77 3.77 9.82
CA ARG A 36 1.27 4.26 11.10
C ARG A 36 0.19 5.28 10.81
N VAL A 37 -0.92 5.26 11.53
CA VAL A 37 -2.09 6.10 11.26
C VAL A 37 -2.62 6.69 12.56
N THR A 38 -3.10 7.93 12.51
CA THR A 38 -3.86 8.58 13.59
C THR A 38 -4.95 9.45 12.96
N GLU A 39 -6.09 9.61 13.65
CA GLU A 39 -7.08 10.61 13.24
C GLU A 39 -6.45 12.01 13.21
N SER A 40 -6.81 12.80 12.20
CA SER A 40 -6.32 14.17 12.00
C SER A 40 -7.50 15.15 12.03
N PRO A 41 -7.51 16.17 12.89
CA PRO A 41 -8.57 17.18 12.90
C PRO A 41 -8.46 18.18 11.73
N SER A 42 -7.37 18.15 10.97
CA SER A 42 -7.04 19.13 9.92
C SER A 42 -7.11 18.55 8.50
N GLY A 43 -7.69 17.37 8.35
CA GLY A 43 -7.80 16.67 7.07
C GLY A 43 -6.68 15.66 6.83
N MET A 44 -6.71 15.02 5.66
CA MET A 44 -5.78 13.97 5.26
C MET A 44 -4.36 14.50 5.02
N VAL A 45 -3.36 13.86 5.64
CA VAL A 45 -1.93 14.13 5.41
C VAL A 45 -1.19 12.81 5.22
N LEU A 46 -0.39 12.72 4.15
CA LEU A 46 0.42 11.54 3.83
C LEU A 46 1.91 11.87 3.85
N HIS A 47 2.65 11.23 4.75
CA HIS A 47 4.11 11.22 4.80
C HIS A 47 4.63 9.91 4.21
N ASP A 48 5.12 9.95 2.97
CA ASP A 48 5.67 8.78 2.30
C ASP A 48 7.20 8.78 2.33
N ASP A 49 7.78 8.05 3.29
CA ASP A 49 9.23 7.89 3.48
C ASP A 49 9.77 6.57 2.90
N ARG A 50 8.96 5.83 2.14
CA ARG A 50 9.38 4.55 1.55
C ARG A 50 10.57 4.74 0.61
N MET A 51 11.50 3.80 0.63
CA MET A 51 12.51 3.71 -0.43
C MET A 51 11.81 3.43 -1.76
N ALA A 52 12.07 4.22 -2.80
CA ALA A 52 11.43 4.05 -4.11
C ALA A 52 12.44 4.17 -5.25
N THR A 53 12.13 3.59 -6.41
CA THR A 53 12.88 3.91 -7.64
C THR A 53 12.64 5.38 -8.04
N PRO A 54 13.61 6.06 -8.67
CA PRO A 54 13.47 7.46 -9.07
C PRO A 54 12.18 7.73 -9.85
N GLY A 55 11.44 8.78 -9.48
CA GLY A 55 10.19 9.18 -10.13
C GLY A 55 8.97 8.32 -9.77
N TYR A 56 9.11 7.24 -8.99
CA TYR A 56 7.99 6.34 -8.69
C TYR A 56 6.88 7.05 -7.92
N LYS A 57 7.22 7.82 -6.87
CA LYS A 57 6.22 8.49 -6.01
C LYS A 57 5.48 9.57 -6.79
N GLU A 58 6.20 10.35 -7.58
CA GLU A 58 5.67 11.41 -8.41
C GLU A 58 4.72 10.85 -9.47
N ASN A 59 5.14 9.79 -10.17
CA ASN A 59 4.33 9.14 -11.20
C ASN A 59 3.09 8.40 -10.65
N LYS A 60 3.09 8.09 -9.35
CA LYS A 60 2.01 7.35 -8.67
C LYS A 60 1.18 8.22 -7.74
N LYS A 61 1.41 9.52 -7.69
CA LYS A 61 0.76 10.43 -6.74
C LYS A 61 -0.76 10.38 -6.83
N ASP A 62 -1.32 10.53 -8.03
CA ASP A 62 -2.77 10.54 -8.23
C ASP A 62 -3.37 9.16 -7.87
N GLN A 63 -2.74 8.07 -8.32
CA GLN A 63 -3.15 6.70 -7.96
C GLN A 63 -3.05 6.43 -6.46
N GLN A 64 -2.10 7.05 -5.76
CA GLN A 64 -1.95 6.96 -4.32
C GLN A 64 -3.09 7.69 -3.59
N GLN A 65 -3.53 8.84 -4.11
CA GLN A 65 -4.70 9.56 -3.59
C GLN A 65 -5.99 8.75 -3.82
N ASP A 66 -6.23 8.27 -5.04
CA ASP A 66 -7.37 7.41 -5.35
C ASP A 66 -7.40 6.18 -4.43
N SER A 67 -6.24 5.57 -4.18
CA SER A 67 -6.15 4.40 -3.31
C SER A 67 -6.54 4.69 -1.85
N LEU A 68 -6.25 5.89 -1.34
CA LEU A 68 -6.64 6.30 0.01
C LEU A 68 -8.15 6.49 0.09
N GLU A 69 -8.74 7.21 -0.87
CA GLU A 69 -10.19 7.41 -0.95
C GLU A 69 -10.94 6.06 -0.98
N TYR A 70 -10.46 5.11 -1.78
CA TYR A 70 -11.06 3.77 -1.84
C TYR A 70 -10.90 2.97 -0.55
N ILE A 71 -9.78 3.10 0.17
CA ILE A 71 -9.61 2.45 1.47
C ILE A 71 -10.60 3.02 2.47
N PHE A 72 -10.71 4.34 2.59
CA PHE A 72 -11.62 4.99 3.52
C PHE A 72 -13.07 4.63 3.22
N GLN A 73 -13.47 4.67 1.94
CA GLN A 73 -14.81 4.28 1.51
C GLN A 73 -15.11 2.80 1.81
N ALA A 74 -14.16 1.89 1.55
CA ALA A 74 -14.36 0.46 1.79
C ALA A 74 -14.43 0.11 3.28
N MET A 75 -13.77 0.91 4.13
CA MET A 75 -13.75 0.72 5.58
C MET A 75 -14.84 1.50 6.31
N ASP A 76 -15.58 2.38 5.62
CA ASP A 76 -16.61 3.26 6.19
C ASP A 76 -16.06 4.16 7.32
N VAL A 77 -14.88 4.76 7.08
CA VAL A 77 -14.18 5.66 8.02
C VAL A 77 -14.02 7.07 7.46
N SER A 78 -13.76 8.04 8.34
CA SER A 78 -13.42 9.41 7.95
C SER A 78 -12.14 9.44 7.10
N PRO A 79 -12.05 10.30 6.06
CA PRO A 79 -10.81 10.49 5.31
C PRO A 79 -9.75 11.31 6.08
N ASP A 80 -10.10 11.87 7.23
CA ASP A 80 -9.27 12.81 7.96
C ASP A 80 -8.23 12.08 8.82
N HIS A 81 -7.18 11.58 8.19
CA HIS A 81 -6.11 10.81 8.83
C HIS A 81 -4.73 11.36 8.49
N GLU A 82 -3.82 11.31 9.47
CA GLU A 82 -2.39 11.50 9.21
C GLU A 82 -1.72 10.12 9.12
N ILE A 83 -1.03 9.88 8.00
CA ILE A 83 -0.53 8.57 7.60
C ILE A 83 0.98 8.66 7.34
N TRP A 84 1.75 7.76 7.95
CA TRP A 84 3.18 7.62 7.70
C TRP A 84 3.48 6.27 7.05
N LEU A 85 4.11 6.27 5.89
CA LEU A 85 4.53 5.08 5.17
C LEU A 85 6.05 4.90 5.21
N ASN A 86 6.49 3.71 5.58
CA ASN A 86 7.90 3.33 5.63
C ASN A 86 8.05 1.82 5.29
N GLY A 87 9.11 1.17 5.76
CA GLY A 87 9.37 -0.26 5.59
C GLY A 87 10.60 -0.56 4.73
N ASP A 88 10.97 -1.83 4.66
CA ASP A 88 12.15 -2.30 3.93
C ASP A 88 11.85 -2.73 2.48
N LEU A 89 10.58 -2.69 2.06
CA LEU A 89 10.18 -2.89 0.68
C LEU A 89 10.52 -1.66 -0.18
N LYS A 90 11.44 -1.84 -1.13
CA LYS A 90 11.69 -0.83 -2.15
C LYS A 90 10.52 -0.75 -3.12
N ALA A 91 9.83 0.38 -3.15
CA ALA A 91 8.73 0.66 -4.08
C ALA A 91 9.24 0.72 -5.52
N ALA A 92 8.84 -0.28 -6.30
CA ALA A 92 9.22 -0.46 -7.71
C ALA A 92 8.11 -1.19 -8.48
N SER A 93 8.16 -1.13 -9.81
CA SER A 93 7.22 -1.87 -10.65
C SER A 93 7.38 -3.39 -10.45
N GLY A 94 6.26 -4.11 -10.45
CA GLY A 94 6.27 -5.57 -10.36
C GLY A 94 6.47 -6.17 -8.97
N ILE A 95 6.77 -5.39 -7.92
CA ILE A 95 6.97 -5.92 -6.55
C ILE A 95 5.69 -5.87 -5.68
N GLY A 96 4.59 -5.34 -6.23
CA GLY A 96 3.34 -5.18 -5.47
C GLY A 96 3.39 -4.09 -4.39
N ALA A 97 4.23 -3.07 -4.56
CA ALA A 97 4.40 -2.01 -3.56
C ALA A 97 3.13 -1.19 -3.28
N SER A 98 2.27 -0.98 -4.29
CA SER A 98 0.97 -0.31 -4.11
C SER A 98 0.02 -1.15 -3.25
N ALA A 99 -0.12 -2.45 -3.54
CA ALA A 99 -0.94 -3.36 -2.75
C ALA A 99 -0.44 -3.47 -1.30
N ALA A 100 0.88 -3.55 -1.11
CA ALA A 100 1.51 -3.52 0.20
C ALA A 100 1.16 -2.23 0.97
N SER A 101 1.16 -1.08 0.28
CA SER A 101 0.71 0.20 0.82
C SER A 101 -0.73 0.15 1.33
N CYS A 102 -1.66 -0.29 0.48
CA CYS A 102 -3.08 -0.32 0.83
C CYS A 102 -3.35 -1.26 2.01
N ALA A 103 -2.74 -2.44 2.01
CA ALA A 103 -2.88 -3.40 3.09
C ALA A 103 -2.30 -2.88 4.42
N ALA A 104 -1.15 -2.21 4.37
CA ALA A 104 -0.54 -1.61 5.56
C ALA A 104 -1.44 -0.52 6.16
N ILE A 105 -1.96 0.38 5.33
CA ILE A 105 -2.84 1.48 5.76
C ILE A 105 -4.13 0.94 6.35
N ALA A 106 -4.82 0.03 5.66
CA ALA A 106 -6.07 -0.55 6.15
C ALA A 106 -5.89 -1.27 7.49
N ARG A 107 -4.77 -1.97 7.69
CA ARG A 107 -4.44 -2.59 8.99
C ARG A 107 -4.19 -1.54 10.07
N ALA A 108 -3.44 -0.49 9.74
CA ALA A 108 -3.14 0.58 10.68
C ALA A 108 -4.40 1.36 11.09
N ILE A 109 -5.36 1.57 10.18
CA ILE A 109 -6.67 2.18 10.50
C ILE A 109 -7.46 1.26 11.43
N ASN A 110 -7.51 -0.05 11.16
CA ASN A 110 -8.26 -0.99 11.98
C ASN A 110 -7.66 -1.19 13.39
N ASP A 111 -6.36 -0.93 13.55
CA ASP A 111 -5.64 -1.02 14.84
C ASP A 111 -5.75 0.26 15.68
N GLU A 112 -6.12 1.37 15.05
CA GLU A 112 -6.31 2.66 15.72
C GLU A 112 -7.64 2.74 16.48
#